data_AF-A0A183HPG9-F1
#
_entry.id   AF-A0A183HPG9-F1
#
_cell.length_a   1.000
_cell.length_b   1.000
_cell.length_c   1.000
_cell.angle_alpha   90.00
_cell.angle_beta   90.00
_cell.angle_gamma   90.00
#
_symmetry.space_group_name_H-M   'P 1'
#
loop_
_entity.id
_entity.type
_entity.pdbx_description
1 polymer ?
#
loop_
_entity_poly.entity_id
_entity_poly.type
_entity_poly.pdbx_seq_one_letter_code
_entity_poly.pdbx_strand_id
1 'polypeptide(L)' 'MDLSTTTNPVYRKYIEMAEELINRLLIGRRFSRVALVTFSSVGKTRAQFNLDRYFDGKDIVTAIRRLESTGGTTAVGSS' A
#
# COMPACT_ATOMS: atom_id res chain seq x y z
N MET A 1 16.19 3.08 -23.86
CA MET A 1 15.57 3.92 -22.82
C MET A 1 15.61 3.11 -21.54
N ASP A 2 16.49 3.48 -20.62
CA ASP A 2 16.62 2.80 -19.33
C ASP A 2 15.34 3.04 -18.52
N LEU A 3 14.66 1.96 -18.14
CA LEU A 3 13.35 1.97 -17.49
C LEU A 3 13.47 1.66 -15.99
N SER A 4 14.60 2.02 -15.38
CA SER A 4 15.00 1.45 -14.09
C SER A 4 14.95 2.47 -12.93
N THR A 5 14.71 3.76 -13.19
CA THR A 5 14.82 4.81 -12.15
C THR A 5 13.54 5.58 -11.80
N THR A 6 12.42 5.37 -12.49
CA THR A 6 11.24 6.26 -12.36
C THR A 6 10.06 5.72 -11.54
N THR A 7 10.04 4.43 -11.18
CA THR A 7 8.92 3.85 -10.42
C THR A 7 8.92 4.25 -8.94
N ASN A 8 10.10 4.44 -8.35
CA ASN A 8 10.27 4.69 -6.92
C ASN A 8 9.62 6.00 -6.42
N PRO A 9 9.84 7.19 -7.05
CA PRO A 9 9.26 8.44 -6.55
C PRO A 9 7.73 8.48 -6.65
N VAL A 10 7.16 7.88 -7.70
CA VAL A 10 5.70 7.84 -7.91
C VAL A 10 5.04 6.92 -6.89
N TYR A 11 5.64 5.76 -6.61
CA TYR A 11 5.13 4.81 -5.63
C TYR A 11 5.08 5.42 -4.22
N ARG A 12 6.17 6.07 -3.78
CA ARG A 12 6.20 6.77 -2.48
C ARG A 12 5.11 7.82 -2.39
N LYS A 13 4.84 8.55 -3.48
CA LYS A 13 3.79 9.57 -3.46
C LYS A 13 2.39 9.01 -3.24
N TYR A 14 2.09 7.84 -3.80
CA TYR A 14 0.83 7.15 -3.54
C TYR A 14 0.71 6.66 -2.10
N ILE A 15 1.82 6.21 -1.50
CA ILE A 15 1.85 5.82 -0.09
C ILE A 15 1.57 7.03 0.82
N GLU A 16 2.26 8.15 0.62
CA GLU A 16 2.02 9.40 1.37
C GLU A 16 0.56 9.85 1.26
N MET A 17 0.00 9.84 0.05
CA MET A 17 -1.39 10.20 -0.18
C MET A 17 -2.35 9.26 0.56
N ALA A 18 -2.10 7.95 0.53
CA ALA A 18 -2.93 6.98 1.25
C ALA A 18 -2.87 7.22 2.77
N GLU A 19 -1.69 7.51 3.31
CA GLU A 19 -1.52 7.86 4.73
C GLU A 19 -2.29 9.12 5.11
N GLU A 20 -2.20 10.19 4.32
CA GLU A 20 -2.94 11.43 4.55
C GLU A 20 -4.46 11.20 4.54
N LEU A 21 -4.96 10.37 3.62
CA LEU A 21 -6.38 10.02 3.57
C LEU A 21 -6.81 9.24 4.81
N ILE A 22 -6.05 8.23 5.21
CA ILE A 22 -6.38 7.41 6.40
C ILE A 22 -6.39 8.27 7.66
N ASN A 23 -5.42 9.18 7.80
CA ASN A 23 -5.34 10.08 8.97
C ASN A 23 -6.51 11.07 9.06
N ARG A 24 -7.25 11.30 7.97
CA ARG A 24 -8.44 12.16 7.94
C ARG A 24 -9.75 11.39 8.16
N LEU A 25 -9.73 10.06 8.04
CA LEU A 25 -10.91 9.22 8.19
C LEU A 25 -11.11 8.80 9.65
N LEU A 26 -12.35 8.85 10.13
CA LEU A 26 -12.73 8.16 11.36
C LEU A 26 -12.80 6.65 11.08
N ILE A 27 -11.71 5.93 11.38
CA ILE A 27 -11.63 4.49 11.18
C ILE A 27 -12.27 3.76 12.36
N GLY A 28 -13.05 2.72 12.07
CA GLY A 28 -13.60 1.84 13.10
C GLY A 28 -14.63 0.85 12.58
N ARG A 29 -14.98 -0.16 13.40
CA ARG A 29 -15.94 -1.23 13.04
C ARG A 29 -17.28 -0.74 12.52
N ARG A 30 -17.76 0.41 13.02
CA ARG A 30 -19.04 1.04 12.63
C ARG A 30 -18.85 2.32 11.80
N PHE A 31 -17.62 2.66 11.47
CA PHE A 31 -17.27 3.87 10.73
C PHE A 31 -16.58 3.46 9.42
N SER A 32 -15.63 4.26 8.95
CA SER A 32 -14.87 3.97 7.75
C SER A 32 -14.00 2.72 7.95
N ARG A 33 -14.00 1.85 6.94
CA ARG A 33 -13.15 0.66 6.85
C ARG A 33 -12.34 0.74 5.55
N VAL A 34 -11.13 0.20 5.55
CA VAL A 34 -10.19 0.31 4.43
C VAL A 34 -9.73 -1.09 4.04
N ALA A 35 -9.68 -1.34 2.72
CA ALA A 35 -9.05 -2.52 2.14
C ALA A 35 -7.91 -2.05 1.23
N LEU A 36 -6.88 -2.89 1.09
CA LEU A 36 -5.74 -2.61 0.25
C LEU A 36 -5.55 -3.73 -0.77
N VAL A 37 -5.54 -3.34 -2.04
CA VAL A 37 -5.36 -4.23 -3.18
C VAL A 37 -4.25 -3.67 -4.04
N THR A 38 -3.28 -4.50 -4.41
CA THR A 38 -2.20 -4.14 -5.32
C THR A 38 -2.33 -4.90 -6.63
N PHE A 39 -1.88 -4.27 -7.71
CA PHE A 39 -1.83 -4.85 -9.04
C PHE A 39 -0.37 -5.00 -9.46
N SER A 40 0.05 -6.23 -9.81
CA SER A 40 1.41 -6.52 -10.25
C SER A 40 1.37 -7.10 -11.65
N SER A 41 1.38 -6.24 -12.69
CA SER A 41 1.25 -6.61 -14.10
C SER A 41 -0.06 -7.35 -14.48
N VAL A 42 -0.29 -7.55 -15.78
CA VAL A 42 -1.56 -8.06 -16.33
C VAL A 42 -1.93 -9.40 -15.66
N GLY A 43 -3.05 -9.40 -14.93
CA GLY A 43 -3.65 -10.60 -14.35
C GLY A 43 -3.27 -10.94 -12.90
N LYS A 44 -2.38 -10.20 -12.22
CA LYS A 44 -2.05 -10.47 -10.80
C LYS A 44 -2.55 -9.36 -9.88
N THR A 45 -3.82 -9.46 -9.51
CA THR A 45 -4.42 -8.68 -8.41
C THR A 45 -4.15 -9.39 -7.09
N ARG A 46 -3.60 -8.70 -6.10
CA ARG A 46 -3.36 -9.25 -4.75
C ARG A 46 -4.05 -8.38 -3.71
N ALA A 47 -5.03 -8.96 -3.02
CA ALA A 47 -5.58 -8.34 -1.82
C ALA A 47 -4.55 -8.47 -0.69
N GLN A 48 -4.03 -7.33 -0.23
CA GLN A 48 -3.10 -7.27 0.89
C GLN A 48 -3.86 -7.43 2.21
N PHE A 49 -5.03 -6.80 2.30
CA PHE A 49 -6.01 -7.05 3.34
C PHE A 49 -7.40 -6.56 2.92
N ASN A 50 -8.43 -7.16 3.53
CA ASN A 50 -9.83 -6.82 3.32
C ASN A 50 -10.36 -5.85 4.41
N LEU A 51 -11.63 -5.45 4.28
CA LEU A 51 -12.29 -4.47 5.15
C LEU A 51 -12.45 -4.93 6.61
N ASP A 52 -12.32 -6.22 6.89
CA ASP A 52 -12.52 -6.80 8.22
C ASP A 52 -11.19 -7.03 8.96
N ARG A 53 -10.06 -6.68 8.34
CA ARG A 53 -8.74 -6.88 8.92
C ARG A 53 -8.37 -5.82 9.95
N TYR A 54 -8.63 -4.55 9.65
CA TYR A 54 -8.19 -3.41 10.47
C TYR A 54 -9.33 -2.48 10.81
N PHE A 55 -9.32 -2.00 12.05
CA PHE A 55 -10.32 -1.06 12.59
C PHE A 55 -9.67 0.15 13.28
N ASP A 56 -8.35 0.33 13.10
CA ASP A 56 -7.57 1.46 13.61
C ASP A 56 -6.70 2.01 12.48
N GLY A 57 -6.65 3.35 12.36
CA GLY A 57 -5.91 4.02 11.29
C GLY A 57 -4.39 3.78 11.36
N LYS A 58 -3.82 3.68 12.56
CA LYS A 58 -2.37 3.46 12.75
C LYS A 58 -1.96 2.07 12.29
N ASP A 59 -2.81 1.07 12.52
CA ASP A 59 -2.57 -0.29 12.03
C ASP A 59 -2.57 -0.34 10.50
N ILE A 60 -3.49 0.38 9.85
CA ILE A 60 -3.57 0.46 8.38
C ILE A 60 -2.33 1.17 7.82
N VAL A 61 -1.94 2.33 8.38
CA VAL A 61 -0.73 3.05 7.97
C VAL A 61 0.52 2.17 8.13
N THR A 62 0.62 1.44 9.24
CA THR A 62 1.72 0.50 9.48
C THR A 62 1.76 -0.61 8.41
N ALA A 63 0.61 -1.15 8.03
CA ALA A 63 0.52 -2.18 6.99
C ALA A 63 0.95 -1.65 5.61
N ILE A 64 0.55 -0.42 5.26
CA ILE A 64 0.92 0.24 4.02
C ILE A 64 2.44 0.48 3.95
N ARG A 65 3.07 0.99 5.01
CA ARG A 65 4.53 1.21 5.06
C ARG A 65 5.35 -0.07 4.93
N ARG A 66 4.86 -1.18 5.51
CA ARG A 66 5.51 -2.49 5.36
C ARG A 66 5.53 -2.97 3.90
N LEU A 67 4.50 -2.63 3.12
CA LEU A 67 4.46 -2.97 1.70
C LEU A 67 5.46 -2.15 0.89
N GLU A 68 5.69 -0.87 1.23
CA GLU A 68 6.79 -0.08 0.62
C GLU A 68 8.14 -0.73 0.89
N SER A 69 8.41 -1.13 2.13
CA SER A 69 9.67 -1.78 2.50
C SER A 69 9.89 -3.11 1.78
N THR A 70 8.82 -3.90 1.58
CA THR A 70 8.90 -5.19 0.87
C THR A 70 9.00 -5.00 -0.65
N GLY A 71 8.26 -4.04 -1.23
CA GLY A 71 8.30 -3.74 -2.65
C GLY A 71 9.61 -3.08 -3.09
N GLY A 72 10.22 -2.27 -2.22
CA GLY A 72 11.53 -1.64 -2.45
C GLY A 72 12.70 -2.62 -2.46
N THR A 73 12.60 -3.76 -1.77
CA THR A 73 13.56 -4.87 -1.85
C THR A 73 13.27 -5.84 -3.01
N THR A 74 12.13 -5.70 -3.69
CA THR A 74 11.69 -6.59 -4.78
C THR A 74 12.27 -6.20 -6.16
N ALA A 75 13.43 -5.55 -6.21
CA ALA A 75 14.23 -5.37 -7.44
C ALA A 75 15.67 -5.89 -7.31
N VAL A 76 16.00 -6.60 -6.22
CA VAL A 76 17.28 -7.33 -6.04
C VAL A 76 16.98 -8.79 -5.73
N GLY A 77 16.18 -9.41 -6.60
CA GLY A 77 15.67 -10.76 -6.38
C GLY A 77 15.14 -11.42 -7.64
N SER A 78 15.88 -11.31 -8.74
CA SER A 78 15.76 -12.22 -9.88
C SER A 78 17.17 -12.45 -10.42
N SER A 79 17.59 -13.71 -10.34
CA SER A 79 18.89 -14.27 -10.71
C SER A 79 19.40 -13.89 -12.10
#